data_AF-A0A662Z1W6-F1
#
_entry.id   AF-A0A662Z1W6-F1
#
_cell.length_a   1.000
_cell.length_b   1.000
_cell.length_c   1.000
_cell.angle_alpha   90.00
_cell.angle_beta   90.00
_cell.angle_gamma   90.00
#
_symmetry.space_group_name_H-M   'P 1'
#
loop_
_entity.id
_entity.type
_entity.pdbx_description
1 polymer ?
#
loop_
_entity_poly.entity_id
_entity_poly.type
_entity_poly.pdbx_seq_one_letter_code
_entity_poly.pdbx_strand_id
1 'polypeptide(L)'
;MGRTYFVEDSVEQYLQNILDTSGKACVTGLLIGQCSPQRDFVLLAVRTSPKETQSDEVDEEWVVEHATQVSRMLPGGLAVLGVFLRAAPELSIQAQNILRRSSAKPADWKYQTGLSASWPVLECNVEVDLQVPVPADFANRELDKCIEKFKTDDRSTALVQKSSGTVVLKGVVHCKAYIHTNKPKVKDAVQALKRDVLNTVAIRSQMLFEDFYLDPEGYTEKGARTEEYPLPKRVFVPLAGTGVMICDYMFKDEAPKDIQFRIKELLDLDVKEDQLDMLLEIDSDIVVAEPETSQLLENPSKTGGL
;
A
#
# COMPACT_ATOMS: atom_id res chain seq x y z
N MET A 1 -9.91 -30.43 -7.19
CA MET A 1 -10.63 -29.59 -8.17
C MET A 1 -9.76 -28.38 -8.46
N GLY A 2 -9.64 -27.95 -9.72
CA GLY A 2 -8.85 -26.76 -10.06
C GLY A 2 -9.44 -25.49 -9.45
N ARG A 3 -8.63 -24.44 -9.28
CA ARG A 3 -9.12 -23.10 -8.95
C ARG A 3 -9.87 -22.53 -10.15
N THR A 4 -10.95 -21.81 -9.88
CA THR A 4 -11.71 -21.06 -10.90
C THR A 4 -11.40 -19.58 -10.75
N TYR A 5 -11.16 -18.89 -11.86
CA TYR A 5 -10.87 -17.47 -11.88
C TYR A 5 -12.06 -16.73 -12.46
N PHE A 6 -12.62 -15.79 -11.72
CA PHE A 6 -13.61 -14.84 -12.23
C PHE A 6 -12.88 -13.55 -12.56
N VAL A 7 -13.07 -13.04 -13.76
CA VAL A 7 -12.24 -11.97 -14.30
C VAL A 7 -13.14 -10.84 -14.79
N GLU A 8 -12.83 -9.61 -14.42
CA GLU A 8 -13.54 -8.43 -14.91
C GLU A 8 -13.33 -8.29 -16.43
N ASP A 9 -14.37 -7.96 -17.19
CA ASP A 9 -14.29 -7.88 -18.66
C ASP A 9 -13.25 -6.85 -19.15
N SER A 10 -13.01 -5.79 -18.36
CA SER A 10 -11.97 -4.80 -18.65
C SER A 10 -10.57 -5.41 -18.70
N VAL A 11 -10.31 -6.47 -17.93
CA VAL A 11 -9.04 -7.21 -17.94
C VAL A 11 -8.88 -7.98 -19.25
N GLU A 12 -9.95 -8.57 -19.77
CA GLU A 12 -9.90 -9.25 -21.07
C GLU A 12 -9.52 -8.25 -22.18
N GLN A 13 -10.23 -7.12 -22.21
CA GLN A 13 -9.99 -6.06 -23.20
C GLN A 13 -8.56 -5.51 -23.09
N TYR A 14 -8.07 -5.31 -21.87
CA TYR A 14 -6.70 -4.88 -21.63
C TYR A 14 -5.70 -5.89 -22.20
N LEU A 15 -5.81 -7.17 -21.84
CA LEU A 15 -4.88 -8.22 -22.28
C LEU A 15 -4.94 -8.49 -23.80
N GLN A 16 -6.09 -8.28 -24.44
CA GLN A 16 -6.23 -8.38 -25.90
C GLN A 16 -5.46 -7.27 -26.62
N ASN A 17 -5.51 -6.03 -26.11
CA ASN A 17 -4.94 -4.84 -26.76
C ASN A 17 -3.51 -4.49 -26.29
N ILE A 18 -2.97 -5.23 -25.32
CA ILE A 18 -1.71 -4.87 -24.64
C ILE A 18 -0.48 -4.93 -25.55
N LEU A 19 -0.44 -5.86 -26.52
CA LEU A 19 0.67 -5.97 -27.46
C LEU A 19 0.67 -4.77 -28.42
N ASP A 20 -0.50 -4.38 -28.92
CA ASP A 20 -0.66 -3.25 -29.83
C ASP A 20 -0.30 -1.93 -29.12
N THR A 21 -0.73 -1.78 -27.86
CA THR A 21 -0.51 -0.56 -27.08
C THR A 21 0.93 -0.45 -26.56
N SER A 22 1.61 -1.58 -26.33
CA SER A 22 3.01 -1.59 -25.87
C SER A 22 4.02 -1.51 -27.02
N GLY A 23 3.63 -1.91 -28.24
CA GLY A 23 4.56 -2.06 -29.37
C GLY A 23 5.59 -3.18 -29.18
N LYS A 24 5.37 -4.10 -28.23
CA LYS A 24 6.30 -5.19 -27.89
C LYS A 24 5.81 -6.54 -28.36
N ALA A 25 6.76 -7.41 -28.68
CA ALA A 25 6.48 -8.81 -29.02
C ALA A 25 6.14 -9.66 -27.78
N CYS A 26 6.55 -9.21 -26.58
CA CYS A 26 6.29 -9.89 -25.32
C CYS A 26 6.04 -8.87 -24.20
N VAL A 27 4.97 -9.05 -23.43
CA VAL A 27 4.60 -8.21 -22.29
C VAL A 27 4.30 -9.10 -21.09
N THR A 28 4.92 -8.78 -19.97
CA THR A 28 4.63 -9.37 -18.66
C THR A 28 3.94 -8.36 -17.77
N GLY A 29 3.23 -8.82 -16.76
CA GLY A 29 2.53 -7.94 -15.83
C GLY A 29 1.87 -8.67 -14.69
N LEU A 30 1.14 -7.95 -13.86
CA LEU A 30 0.52 -8.45 -12.65
C LEU A 30 -0.99 -8.57 -12.82
N LEU A 31 -1.58 -9.54 -12.12
CA LEU A 31 -3.02 -9.69 -11.95
C LEU A 31 -3.36 -9.33 -10.51
N ILE A 32 -4.32 -8.42 -10.32
CA ILE A 32 -4.71 -7.86 -9.03
C ILE A 32 -6.18 -8.17 -8.77
N GLY A 33 -6.51 -8.48 -7.52
CA GLY A 33 -7.89 -8.66 -7.10
C GLY A 33 -7.98 -9.34 -5.74
N GLN A 34 -8.94 -10.24 -5.56
CA GLN A 34 -9.13 -10.93 -4.28
C GLN A 34 -9.02 -12.44 -4.44
N CYS A 35 -8.26 -13.08 -3.55
CA CYS A 35 -8.19 -14.53 -3.45
C CYS A 35 -9.24 -15.08 -2.48
N SER A 36 -9.72 -16.30 -2.76
CA SER A 36 -10.54 -17.06 -1.82
C SER A 36 -10.12 -18.54 -1.82
N PRO A 37 -10.61 -19.38 -0.89
CA PRO A 37 -10.15 -20.77 -0.78
C PRO A 37 -10.29 -21.60 -2.07
N GLN A 38 -11.26 -21.29 -2.94
CA GLN A 38 -11.55 -22.07 -4.16
C GLN A 38 -11.64 -21.23 -5.43
N ARG A 39 -11.79 -19.91 -5.31
CA ARG A 39 -12.06 -18.99 -6.42
C ARG A 39 -11.21 -17.76 -6.26
N ASP A 40 -10.64 -17.27 -7.34
CA ASP A 40 -9.94 -15.99 -7.33
C ASP A 40 -10.69 -15.02 -8.24
N PHE A 41 -10.68 -13.74 -7.86
CA PHE A 41 -11.43 -12.67 -8.50
C PHE A 41 -10.45 -11.63 -9.01
N VAL A 42 -10.20 -11.62 -10.31
CA VAL A 42 -9.25 -10.72 -10.96
C VAL A 42 -9.99 -9.46 -11.41
N LEU A 43 -9.59 -8.31 -10.87
CA LEU A 43 -10.23 -7.01 -11.13
C LEU A 43 -9.40 -6.12 -12.05
N LEU A 44 -8.08 -6.30 -12.05
CA LEU A 44 -7.16 -5.45 -12.78
C LEU A 44 -5.97 -6.28 -13.28
N ALA A 45 -5.50 -5.97 -14.48
CA ALA A 45 -4.22 -6.40 -15.00
C ALA A 45 -3.38 -5.16 -15.30
N VAL A 46 -2.09 -5.20 -14.94
CA VAL A 46 -1.17 -4.07 -15.13
C VAL A 46 0.12 -4.59 -15.74
N ARG A 47 0.60 -3.98 -16.84
CA ARG A 47 1.89 -4.34 -17.41
C ARG A 47 3.02 -3.93 -16.48
N THR A 48 4.04 -4.77 -16.41
CA THR A 48 5.33 -4.36 -15.84
C THR A 48 6.05 -3.53 -16.90
N SER A 49 6.33 -2.26 -16.60
CA SER A 49 7.10 -1.40 -17.50
C SER A 49 8.44 -2.05 -17.83
N PRO A 50 8.93 -2.03 -19.08
CA PRO A 50 10.23 -2.59 -19.38
C PRO A 50 11.37 -1.73 -18.83
N LYS A 51 12.44 -2.35 -18.32
CA LYS A 51 13.70 -1.63 -18.10
C LYS A 51 14.19 -1.04 -19.44
N GLU A 52 14.85 0.11 -19.40
CA GLU A 52 15.33 0.85 -20.59
C GLU A 52 16.21 0.02 -21.55
N THR A 53 16.78 -1.09 -21.06
CA THR A 53 17.49 -2.08 -21.87
C THR A 53 16.52 -2.96 -22.66
N GLN A 54 16.56 -2.83 -23.99
CA GLN A 54 15.74 -3.47 -25.03
C GLN A 54 15.80 -5.01 -25.10
N SER A 55 15.66 -5.73 -23.99
CA SER A 55 15.42 -7.17 -24.00
C SER A 55 13.93 -7.45 -23.98
N ASP A 56 13.46 -8.32 -24.88
CA ASP A 56 12.10 -8.89 -24.85
C ASP A 56 12.00 -10.07 -23.85
N GLU A 57 13.03 -10.29 -23.04
CA GLU A 57 13.08 -11.32 -22.01
C GLU A 57 12.43 -10.83 -20.70
N VAL A 58 11.80 -11.76 -19.98
CA VAL A 58 11.12 -11.50 -18.71
C VAL A 58 12.17 -11.36 -17.60
N ASP A 59 12.31 -10.17 -17.04
CA ASP A 59 13.14 -9.91 -15.87
C ASP A 59 12.35 -10.21 -14.59
N GLU A 60 12.67 -11.34 -13.94
CA GLU A 60 12.00 -11.80 -12.73
C GLU A 60 12.17 -10.83 -11.56
N GLU A 61 13.38 -10.30 -11.36
CA GLU A 61 13.69 -9.37 -10.26
C GLU A 61 12.87 -8.08 -10.43
N TRP A 62 12.75 -7.61 -11.67
CA TRP A 62 11.94 -6.44 -11.97
C TRP A 62 10.44 -6.67 -11.77
N VAL A 63 9.93 -7.85 -12.14
CA VAL A 63 8.52 -8.20 -11.88
C VAL A 63 8.25 -8.30 -10.38
N VAL A 64 9.21 -8.79 -9.59
CA VAL A 64 9.12 -8.84 -8.13
C VAL A 64 9.13 -7.44 -7.51
N GLU A 65 9.98 -6.54 -8.00
CA GLU A 65 10.01 -5.15 -7.54
C GLU A 65 8.67 -4.45 -7.85
N HIS A 66 8.17 -4.60 -9.08
CA HIS A 66 6.87 -4.07 -9.48
C HIS A 66 5.74 -4.63 -8.60
N ALA A 67 5.72 -5.95 -8.33
CA ALA A 67 4.75 -6.57 -7.45
C ALA A 67 4.85 -6.06 -6.01
N THR A 68 6.06 -5.77 -5.53
CA THR A 68 6.31 -5.23 -4.19
C THR A 68 5.73 -3.82 -4.08
N GLN A 69 5.97 -2.96 -5.06
CA GLN A 69 5.44 -1.60 -5.10
C GLN A 69 3.92 -1.58 -5.20
N VAL A 70 3.36 -2.35 -6.16
CA VAL A 70 1.90 -2.48 -6.32
C VAL A 70 1.23 -3.05 -5.07
N SER A 71 1.86 -4.01 -4.37
CA SER A 71 1.29 -4.57 -3.13
C SER A 71 1.11 -3.53 -2.02
N ARG A 72 1.90 -2.43 -2.02
CA ARG A 72 1.73 -1.31 -1.08
C ARG A 72 0.48 -0.49 -1.40
N MET A 73 0.03 -0.52 -2.65
CA MET A 73 -1.09 0.26 -3.18
C MET A 73 -2.46 -0.42 -3.02
N LEU A 74 -2.52 -1.60 -2.38
CA LEU A 74 -3.73 -2.40 -2.28
C LEU A 74 -4.35 -2.36 -0.88
N PRO A 75 -5.59 -1.86 -0.76
CA PRO A 75 -6.33 -1.92 0.50
C PRO A 75 -6.71 -3.34 0.94
N GLY A 76 -7.25 -3.44 2.15
CA GLY A 76 -7.67 -4.69 2.78
C GLY A 76 -8.50 -5.60 1.86
N GLY A 77 -8.10 -6.87 1.77
CA GLY A 77 -8.79 -7.86 0.95
C GLY A 77 -8.40 -7.86 -0.53
N LEU A 78 -7.61 -6.90 -1.00
CA LEU A 78 -6.99 -6.94 -2.33
C LEU A 78 -5.54 -7.44 -2.24
N ALA A 79 -5.06 -8.09 -3.30
CA ALA A 79 -3.71 -8.62 -3.42
C ALA A 79 -3.29 -8.76 -4.89
N VAL A 80 -1.97 -8.82 -5.11
CA VAL A 80 -1.42 -9.36 -6.36
C VAL A 80 -1.65 -10.88 -6.36
N LEU A 81 -2.47 -11.35 -7.28
CA LEU A 81 -2.89 -12.75 -7.39
C LEU A 81 -1.91 -13.58 -8.22
N GLY A 82 -1.16 -12.94 -9.12
CA GLY A 82 -0.19 -13.62 -9.97
C GLY A 82 0.39 -12.72 -11.05
N VAL A 83 1.13 -13.35 -11.96
CA VAL A 83 1.79 -12.72 -13.11
C VAL A 83 1.15 -13.25 -14.38
N PHE A 84 1.00 -12.40 -15.40
CA PHE A 84 0.61 -12.80 -16.74
C PHE A 84 1.76 -12.61 -17.73
N LEU A 85 1.76 -13.40 -18.79
CA LEU A 85 2.67 -13.27 -19.92
C LEU A 85 1.85 -13.29 -21.21
N ARG A 86 1.90 -12.20 -21.98
CA ARG A 86 1.31 -12.11 -23.31
C ARG A 86 2.44 -12.00 -24.33
N ALA A 87 2.48 -12.94 -25.26
CA ALA A 87 3.46 -12.95 -26.34
C ALA A 87 2.77 -12.99 -27.69
N ALA A 88 3.40 -12.37 -28.69
CA ALA A 88 3.02 -12.45 -30.08
C ALA A 88 3.13 -13.92 -30.56
N PRO A 89 2.34 -14.34 -31.57
CA PRO A 89 2.30 -15.73 -32.04
C PRO A 89 3.68 -16.32 -32.39
N GLU A 90 4.59 -15.47 -32.87
CA GLU A 90 5.96 -15.83 -33.27
C GLU A 90 6.81 -16.29 -32.07
N LEU A 91 6.54 -15.75 -30.87
CA LEU A 91 7.23 -16.09 -29.63
C LEU A 91 6.48 -17.14 -28.78
N SER A 92 5.42 -17.75 -29.33
CA SER A 92 4.58 -18.72 -28.60
C SER A 92 5.36 -19.90 -28.02
N ILE A 93 6.38 -20.41 -28.73
CA ILE A 93 7.24 -21.50 -28.24
C ILE A 93 8.09 -21.04 -27.05
N GLN A 94 8.67 -19.84 -27.11
CA GLN A 94 9.45 -19.27 -26.01
C GLN A 94 8.58 -19.04 -24.78
N ALA A 95 7.39 -18.46 -24.95
CA ALA A 95 6.42 -18.27 -23.89
C ALA A 95 6.00 -19.61 -23.26
N GLN A 96 5.72 -20.64 -24.08
CA GLN A 96 5.42 -21.98 -23.58
C GLN A 96 6.58 -22.58 -22.79
N ASN A 97 7.83 -22.35 -23.21
CA ASN A 97 9.01 -22.85 -22.49
C ASN A 97 9.18 -22.17 -21.13
N ILE A 98 8.97 -20.85 -21.05
CA ILE A 98 8.96 -20.10 -19.78
C ILE A 98 7.87 -20.67 -18.86
N LEU A 99 6.64 -20.83 -19.37
CA LEU A 99 5.53 -21.39 -18.61
C LEU A 99 5.78 -22.83 -18.17
N ARG A 100 6.40 -23.68 -19.00
CA ARG A 100 6.75 -25.07 -18.65
C ARG A 100 7.81 -25.18 -17.56
N ARG A 101 8.72 -24.19 -17.48
CA ARG A 101 9.71 -24.12 -16.39
C ARG A 101 9.07 -23.66 -15.08
N SER A 102 7.94 -22.98 -15.15
CA SER A 102 7.14 -22.63 -13.98
C SER A 102 6.25 -23.80 -13.52
N SER A 103 5.79 -23.76 -12.27
CA SER A 103 4.76 -24.68 -11.75
C SER A 103 3.33 -24.27 -12.12
N ALA A 104 3.17 -23.35 -13.08
CA ALA A 104 1.88 -22.82 -13.51
C ALA A 104 0.99 -23.90 -14.12
N LYS A 105 -0.31 -23.79 -13.86
CA LYS A 105 -1.34 -24.70 -14.39
C LYS A 105 -2.32 -23.90 -15.23
N PRO A 106 -2.90 -24.49 -16.30
CA PRO A 106 -4.01 -23.87 -17.00
C PRO A 106 -5.13 -23.51 -16.03
N ALA A 107 -5.66 -22.30 -16.18
CA ALA A 107 -6.73 -21.77 -15.35
C ALA A 107 -8.02 -21.71 -16.16
N ASP A 108 -9.15 -21.99 -15.50
CA ASP A 108 -10.49 -21.79 -16.08
C ASP A 108 -10.95 -20.37 -15.76
N TRP A 109 -10.97 -19.51 -16.77
CA TRP A 109 -11.31 -18.08 -16.67
C TRP A 109 -12.78 -17.88 -17.02
N LYS A 110 -13.50 -17.16 -16.17
CA LYS A 110 -14.90 -16.79 -16.35
C LYS A 110 -15.01 -15.27 -16.32
N TYR A 111 -15.10 -14.69 -17.49
CA TYR A 111 -15.27 -13.25 -17.66
C TYR A 111 -16.69 -12.82 -17.27
N GLN A 112 -16.81 -11.72 -16.52
CA GLN A 112 -18.08 -11.10 -16.17
C GLN A 112 -17.91 -9.60 -15.90
N THR A 113 -18.89 -8.82 -16.33
CA THR A 113 -18.98 -7.38 -16.04
C THR A 113 -19.44 -7.11 -14.60
N GLY A 114 -18.85 -6.11 -13.96
CA GLY A 114 -19.26 -5.63 -12.65
C GLY A 114 -18.96 -6.62 -11.53
N LEU A 115 -17.83 -7.33 -11.63
CA LEU A 115 -17.40 -8.38 -10.70
C LEU A 115 -17.46 -7.92 -9.25
N SER A 116 -17.00 -6.69 -9.02
CA SER A 116 -16.89 -6.04 -7.72
C SER A 116 -18.03 -5.08 -7.39
N ALA A 117 -19.00 -4.90 -8.28
CA ALA A 117 -20.07 -3.90 -8.10
C ALA A 117 -20.94 -4.16 -6.85
N SER A 118 -20.98 -5.40 -6.37
CA SER A 118 -21.75 -5.81 -5.19
C SER A 118 -20.90 -6.16 -3.97
N TRP A 119 -19.59 -5.93 -4.01
CA TRP A 119 -18.72 -6.30 -2.89
C TRP A 119 -18.96 -5.33 -1.73
N PRO A 120 -19.29 -5.84 -0.54
CA PRO A 120 -19.27 -5.01 0.66
C PRO A 120 -17.88 -4.39 0.86
N VAL A 121 -17.89 -3.09 1.09
CA VAL A 121 -16.74 -2.33 1.57
C VAL A 121 -16.93 -2.03 3.06
N LEU A 122 -15.88 -2.25 3.84
CA LEU A 122 -15.81 -1.81 5.22
C LEU A 122 -14.84 -0.65 5.31
N GLU A 123 -15.26 0.39 6.00
CA GLU A 123 -14.47 1.58 6.26
C GLU A 123 -14.42 1.83 7.76
N CYS A 124 -13.24 2.09 8.28
CA CYS A 124 -13.08 2.52 9.66
C CYS A 124 -11.86 3.41 9.83
N ASN A 125 -11.91 4.27 10.84
CA ASN A 125 -10.76 5.03 11.30
C ASN A 125 -10.18 4.32 12.51
N VAL A 126 -8.87 4.06 12.49
CA VAL A 126 -8.17 3.43 13.61
C VAL A 126 -7.18 4.43 14.18
N GLU A 127 -7.39 4.78 15.44
CA GLU A 127 -6.41 5.55 16.21
C GLU A 127 -5.22 4.63 16.53
N VAL A 128 -4.04 5.09 16.15
CA VAL A 128 -2.77 4.44 16.40
C VAL A 128 -2.04 5.30 17.44
N ASP A 129 -1.65 4.68 18.53
CA ASP A 129 -0.74 5.21 19.54
C ASP A 129 0.19 4.07 19.95
N LEU A 130 1.20 3.84 19.12
CA LEU A 130 2.10 2.69 19.21
C LEU A 130 3.50 3.14 19.62
N GLN A 131 3.98 2.60 20.74
CA GLN A 131 5.36 2.78 21.17
C GLN A 131 6.22 1.62 20.66
N VAL A 132 7.16 1.93 19.77
CA VAL A 132 8.11 0.98 19.20
C VAL A 132 9.47 1.16 19.86
N PRO A 133 9.95 0.19 20.67
CA PRO A 133 11.27 0.29 21.27
C PRO A 133 12.36 0.17 20.19
N VAL A 134 13.36 1.05 20.26
CA VAL A 134 14.52 1.01 19.37
C VAL A 134 15.60 0.13 20.02
N PRO A 135 16.04 -0.97 19.38
CA PRO A 135 17.09 -1.82 19.93
C PRO A 135 18.38 -1.05 20.19
N ALA A 136 19.11 -1.37 21.27
CA ALA A 136 20.35 -0.67 21.62
C ALA A 136 21.44 -0.77 20.53
N ASP A 137 21.42 -1.85 19.74
CA ASP A 137 22.35 -2.08 18.64
C ASP A 137 22.04 -1.23 17.40
N PHE A 138 20.91 -0.52 17.36
CA PHE A 138 20.49 0.32 16.24
C PHE A 138 21.44 1.52 16.02
N ALA A 139 22.21 1.91 17.04
CA ALA A 139 23.27 2.90 16.92
C ALA A 139 24.42 2.44 15.98
N ASN A 140 24.54 1.13 15.70
CA ASN A 140 25.47 0.57 14.74
C ASN A 140 24.78 0.41 13.37
N ARG A 141 24.63 1.52 12.64
CA ARG A 141 24.43 1.70 11.17
C ARG A 141 24.04 0.50 10.28
N GLU A 142 23.08 -0.35 10.65
CA GLU A 142 22.56 -1.38 9.74
C GLU A 142 21.03 -1.47 9.90
N LEU A 143 20.33 -0.42 9.46
CA LEU A 143 18.87 -0.40 9.29
C LEU A 143 18.39 -1.63 8.50
N ASP A 144 19.19 -2.03 7.49
CA ASP A 144 18.96 -3.19 6.63
C ASP A 144 18.72 -4.48 7.42
N LYS A 145 19.50 -4.73 8.48
CA LYS A 145 19.38 -5.94 9.30
C LYS A 145 18.13 -5.94 10.19
N CYS A 146 17.63 -4.76 10.56
CA CYS A 146 16.38 -4.65 11.32
C CYS A 146 15.17 -4.84 10.40
N ILE A 147 15.20 -4.28 9.19
CA ILE A 147 14.15 -4.47 8.18
C ILE A 147 14.08 -5.94 7.72
N GLU A 148 15.23 -6.62 7.56
CA GLU A 148 15.25 -8.06 7.26
C GLU A 148 14.63 -8.93 8.35
N LYS A 149 14.79 -8.57 9.64
CA LYS A 149 14.15 -9.30 10.75
C LYS A 149 12.62 -9.26 10.71
N PHE A 150 12.02 -8.23 10.10
CA PHE A 150 10.57 -8.15 9.91
C PHE A 150 10.06 -9.01 8.74
N LYS A 151 10.95 -9.55 7.89
CA LYS A 151 10.59 -10.31 6.68
C LYS A 151 10.47 -11.82 6.89
N THR A 152 10.90 -12.37 8.03
CA THR A 152 10.92 -13.82 8.27
C THR A 152 9.67 -14.32 9.01
N ASP A 153 8.96 -15.29 8.40
CA ASP A 153 7.75 -15.95 8.91
C ASP A 153 8.05 -17.00 10.02
N ASP A 154 9.00 -16.70 10.90
CA ASP A 154 9.29 -17.56 12.04
C ASP A 154 8.34 -17.23 13.19
N ARG A 155 7.63 -18.27 13.63
CA ARG A 155 6.84 -18.38 14.87
C ARG A 155 7.25 -17.32 15.90
N SER A 156 6.41 -16.29 16.11
CA SER A 156 6.73 -15.15 16.97
C SER A 156 7.28 -15.60 18.33
N THR A 157 8.60 -15.51 18.48
CA THR A 157 9.27 -15.66 19.78
C THR A 157 9.52 -14.25 20.29
N ALA A 158 9.03 -13.95 21.49
CA ALA A 158 9.30 -12.67 22.12
C ALA A 158 10.80 -12.61 22.46
N LEU A 159 11.56 -11.80 21.75
CA LEU A 159 12.97 -11.54 22.03
C LEU A 159 13.06 -10.33 22.95
N VAL A 160 13.62 -10.51 24.15
CA VAL A 160 13.92 -9.40 25.06
C VAL A 160 15.28 -8.84 24.65
N GLN A 161 15.30 -7.56 24.27
CA GLN A 161 16.52 -6.84 23.93
C GLN A 161 16.62 -5.54 24.72
N LYS A 162 17.84 -5.08 24.99
CA LYS A 162 18.06 -3.77 25.61
C LYS A 162 17.63 -2.68 24.62
N SER A 163 16.81 -1.73 25.06
CA SER A 163 16.38 -0.58 24.26
C SER A 163 17.33 0.61 24.47
N SER A 164 17.64 1.36 23.41
CA SER A 164 18.34 2.66 23.46
C SER A 164 17.39 3.86 23.36
N GLY A 165 16.13 3.63 23.00
CA GLY A 165 15.15 4.69 22.78
C GLY A 165 13.76 4.16 22.44
N THR A 166 12.82 5.04 22.16
CA THR A 166 11.45 4.67 21.78
C THR A 166 10.98 5.63 20.69
N VAL A 167 10.40 5.05 19.63
CA VAL A 167 9.67 5.79 18.60
C VAL A 167 8.19 5.69 18.93
N VAL A 168 7.47 6.80 18.88
CA VAL A 168 6.02 6.83 19.05
C VAL A 168 5.38 7.08 17.69
N LEU A 169 4.58 6.13 17.22
CA LEU A 169 3.75 6.29 16.04
C LEU A 169 2.34 6.66 16.51
N LYS A 170 1.95 7.91 16.26
CA LYS A 170 0.65 8.43 16.67
C LYS A 170 -0.12 9.02 15.50
N GLY A 171 -1.42 8.76 15.44
CA GLY A 171 -2.30 9.35 14.42
C GLY A 171 -3.55 8.51 14.16
N VAL A 172 -4.30 8.87 13.13
CA VAL A 172 -5.47 8.11 12.67
C VAL A 172 -5.18 7.56 11.29
N VAL A 173 -5.45 6.27 11.11
CA VAL A 173 -5.36 5.60 9.81
C VAL A 173 -6.78 5.38 9.29
N HIS A 174 -7.07 5.88 8.10
CA HIS A 174 -8.30 5.51 7.39
C HIS A 174 -8.11 4.17 6.70
N CYS A 175 -8.94 3.20 7.07
CA CYS A 175 -8.85 1.84 6.57
C CYS A 175 -10.03 1.51 5.68
N LYS A 176 -9.74 0.76 4.61
CA LYS A 176 -10.73 0.28 3.66
C LYS A 176 -10.48 -1.18 3.34
N ALA A 177 -11.53 -2.00 3.43
CA ALA A 177 -11.44 -3.42 3.13
C ALA A 177 -12.62 -3.91 2.28
N TYR A 178 -12.31 -4.68 1.24
CA TYR A 178 -13.29 -5.24 0.31
C TYR A 178 -13.43 -6.74 0.53
N ILE A 179 -14.66 -7.25 0.47
CA ILE A 179 -14.93 -8.67 0.70
C ILE A 179 -15.84 -9.22 -0.40
N HIS A 180 -15.29 -10.04 -1.29
CA HIS A 180 -16.05 -10.90 -2.18
C HIS A 180 -16.60 -12.11 -1.41
N THR A 181 -17.91 -12.16 -1.19
CA THR A 181 -18.64 -13.43 -0.96
C THR A 181 -20.14 -13.19 -0.89
N ASN A 182 -20.92 -14.17 -1.36
CA ASN A 182 -22.39 -14.18 -1.20
C ASN A 182 -22.83 -14.32 0.27
N LYS A 183 -21.91 -14.64 1.18
CA LYS A 183 -22.13 -14.77 2.63
C LYS A 183 -20.91 -14.22 3.39
N PRO A 184 -20.73 -12.89 3.46
CA PRO A 184 -19.63 -12.27 4.19
C PRO A 184 -19.66 -12.70 5.65
N LYS A 185 -18.50 -13.16 6.15
CA LYS A 185 -18.32 -13.49 7.55
C LYS A 185 -17.59 -12.33 8.22
N VAL A 186 -18.04 -11.97 9.41
CA VAL A 186 -17.39 -10.96 10.25
C VAL A 186 -15.90 -11.26 10.44
N LYS A 187 -15.53 -12.54 10.58
CA LYS A 187 -14.12 -12.96 10.70
C LYS A 187 -13.27 -12.50 9.51
N ASP A 188 -13.75 -12.70 8.29
CA ASP A 188 -13.00 -12.40 7.08
C ASP A 188 -12.86 -10.88 6.91
N ALA A 189 -13.94 -10.14 7.23
CA ALA A 189 -13.93 -8.68 7.25
C ALA A 189 -12.95 -8.10 8.29
N VAL A 190 -12.94 -8.64 9.51
CA VAL A 190 -11.99 -8.24 10.57
C VAL A 190 -10.55 -8.56 10.15
N GLN A 191 -10.31 -9.70 9.50
CA GLN A 191 -8.97 -10.05 9.02
C GLN A 191 -8.50 -9.10 7.91
N ALA A 192 -9.37 -8.74 6.96
CA ALA A 192 -9.03 -7.79 5.91
C ALA A 192 -8.74 -6.39 6.46
N LEU A 193 -9.54 -5.90 7.41
CA LEU A 193 -9.29 -4.61 8.07
C LEU A 193 -7.99 -4.62 8.88
N LYS A 194 -7.74 -5.68 9.68
CA LYS A 194 -6.49 -5.80 10.44
C LYS A 194 -5.27 -5.79 9.52
N ARG A 195 -5.35 -6.50 8.38
CA ARG A 195 -4.29 -6.52 7.38
C ARG A 195 -4.07 -5.14 6.77
N ASP A 196 -5.14 -4.41 6.47
CA ASP A 196 -5.09 -3.05 5.94
C ASP A 196 -4.39 -2.09 6.93
N VAL A 197 -4.81 -2.09 8.21
CA VAL A 197 -4.19 -1.27 9.27
C VAL A 197 -2.69 -1.57 9.38
N LEU A 198 -2.35 -2.86 9.57
CA LEU A 198 -0.96 -3.27 9.81
C LEU A 198 -0.06 -2.94 8.62
N ASN A 199 -0.51 -3.23 7.40
CA ASN A 199 0.23 -2.92 6.20
C ASN A 199 0.41 -1.40 6.06
N THR A 200 -0.65 -0.62 6.26
CA THR A 200 -0.62 0.84 6.11
C THR A 200 0.38 1.48 7.09
N VAL A 201 0.33 1.12 8.37
CA VAL A 201 1.28 1.63 9.37
C VAL A 201 2.71 1.21 9.03
N ALA A 202 2.91 -0.06 8.63
CA ALA A 202 4.23 -0.57 8.29
C ALA A 202 4.83 0.11 7.07
N ILE A 203 4.05 0.27 5.99
CA ILE A 203 4.48 0.92 4.74
C ILE A 203 4.84 2.38 5.00
N ARG A 204 3.97 3.13 5.67
CA ARG A 204 4.22 4.54 5.98
C ARG A 204 5.47 4.74 6.82
N SER A 205 5.67 3.89 7.84
CA SER A 205 6.86 3.92 8.68
C SER A 205 8.12 3.57 7.87
N GLN A 206 8.05 2.53 7.04
CA GLN A 206 9.16 2.12 6.17
C GLN A 206 9.55 3.26 5.21
N MET A 207 8.58 3.91 4.57
CA MET A 207 8.83 5.04 3.67
C MET A 207 9.56 6.19 4.37
N LEU A 208 9.14 6.55 5.59
CA LEU A 208 9.84 7.58 6.38
C LEU A 208 11.27 7.16 6.74
N PHE A 209 11.49 5.90 7.12
CA PHE A 209 12.82 5.41 7.45
C PHE A 209 13.74 5.33 6.23
N GLU A 210 13.20 4.96 5.06
CA GLU A 210 13.91 5.00 3.78
C GLU A 210 14.30 6.45 3.44
N ASP A 211 13.40 7.41 3.64
CA ASP A 211 13.67 8.83 3.42
C ASP A 211 14.76 9.39 4.35
N PHE A 212 14.72 9.07 5.66
CA PHE A 212 15.81 9.41 6.60
C PHE A 212 17.17 8.83 6.18
N TYR A 213 17.17 7.64 5.59
CA TYR A 213 18.40 6.98 5.17
C TYR A 213 19.00 7.66 3.92
N LEU A 214 18.16 8.15 3.02
CA LEU A 214 18.56 8.79 1.77
C LEU A 214 18.96 10.26 1.96
N ASP A 215 18.30 11.00 2.85
CA ASP A 215 18.61 12.39 3.15
C ASP A 215 18.78 12.63 4.66
N PRO A 216 19.85 12.14 5.31
CA PRO A 216 20.07 12.36 6.74
C PRO A 216 20.35 13.85 7.10
N GLU A 217 20.76 14.66 6.14
CA GLU A 217 21.11 16.08 6.33
C GLU A 217 19.86 16.97 6.42
N GLY A 218 18.80 16.63 5.66
CA GLY A 218 17.48 17.27 5.74
C GLY A 218 16.85 17.25 7.13
N TYR A 219 17.30 16.34 8.00
CA TYR A 219 16.78 16.14 9.35
C TYR A 219 17.73 16.59 10.48
N THR A 220 18.90 17.13 10.15
CA THR A 220 19.96 17.38 11.16
C THR A 220 20.41 18.83 11.35
N GLU A 221 19.87 19.83 10.64
CA GLU A 221 20.30 21.24 10.83
C GLU A 221 19.28 22.22 11.47
N LYS A 222 19.78 22.86 12.54
CA LYS A 222 19.40 24.15 13.18
C LYS A 222 18.13 24.20 14.03
N GLY A 223 18.27 23.74 15.27
CA GLY A 223 17.71 24.45 16.43
C GLY A 223 16.25 24.19 16.81
N ALA A 224 15.54 23.31 16.08
CA ALA A 224 14.25 22.82 16.52
C ALA A 224 14.31 21.30 16.66
N ARG A 225 14.19 20.81 17.90
CA ARG A 225 13.79 19.43 18.18
C ARG A 225 12.34 19.27 17.70
N THR A 226 12.09 19.20 16.41
CA THR A 226 10.82 18.65 15.96
C THR A 226 10.99 17.14 16.08
N GLU A 227 10.69 16.60 17.26
CA GLU A 227 10.69 15.15 17.55
C GLU A 227 9.53 14.42 16.83
N GLU A 228 8.83 15.12 15.94
CA GLU A 228 7.64 14.68 15.21
C GLU A 228 7.90 14.79 13.72
N TYR A 229 7.75 13.67 13.02
CA TYR A 229 7.92 13.58 11.57
C TYR A 229 6.61 13.07 10.95
N PRO A 230 6.02 13.81 9.99
CA PRO A 230 4.78 13.39 9.36
C PRO A 230 5.03 12.15 8.50
N LEU A 231 4.17 11.14 8.65
CA LEU A 231 4.18 9.97 7.79
C LEU A 231 3.44 10.26 6.48
N PRO A 232 3.88 9.70 5.33
CA PRO A 232 3.21 9.89 4.04
C PRO A 232 1.72 9.63 4.12
N LYS A 233 0.92 10.57 3.62
CA LYS A 233 -0.54 10.55 3.69
C LYS A 233 -1.13 9.56 2.71
N ARG A 234 -2.09 8.74 3.14
CA ARG A 234 -2.74 7.78 2.24
C ARG A 234 -3.77 8.48 1.35
N VAL A 235 -3.63 8.32 0.04
CA VAL A 235 -4.53 8.88 -0.99
C VAL A 235 -5.26 7.71 -1.66
N PHE A 236 -6.58 7.79 -1.77
CA PHE A 236 -7.37 6.74 -2.43
C PHE A 236 -7.77 7.16 -3.84
N VAL A 237 -7.81 6.18 -4.74
CA VAL A 237 -8.21 6.40 -6.14
C VAL A 237 -9.18 5.31 -6.58
N PRO A 238 -10.33 5.67 -7.15
CA PRO A 238 -11.28 4.70 -7.66
C PRO A 238 -10.71 3.95 -8.86
N LEU A 239 -10.85 2.63 -8.86
CA LEU A 239 -10.52 1.80 -10.00
C LEU A 239 -11.72 1.81 -10.97
N ALA A 240 -11.55 2.49 -12.11
CA ALA A 240 -12.62 2.70 -13.08
C ALA A 240 -13.28 1.38 -13.53
N GLY A 241 -14.62 1.37 -13.62
CA GLY A 241 -15.40 0.19 -13.98
C GLY A 241 -15.59 -0.83 -12.85
N THR A 242 -15.04 -0.58 -11.67
CA THR A 242 -15.14 -1.45 -10.51
C THR A 242 -15.74 -0.72 -9.31
N GLY A 243 -16.16 -1.47 -8.29
CA GLY A 243 -16.59 -0.92 -7.00
C GLY A 243 -15.44 -0.73 -6.01
N VAL A 244 -14.18 -0.87 -6.45
CA VAL A 244 -13.01 -0.85 -5.58
C VAL A 244 -12.15 0.38 -5.79
N MET A 245 -11.37 0.71 -4.78
CA MET A 245 -10.35 1.75 -4.79
C MET A 245 -8.99 1.12 -4.46
N ILE A 246 -7.97 1.67 -5.07
CA ILE A 246 -6.56 1.47 -4.73
C ILE A 246 -6.09 2.65 -3.88
N CYS A 247 -4.86 2.60 -3.36
CA CYS A 247 -4.27 3.73 -2.67
C CYS A 247 -2.82 3.98 -3.10
N ASP A 248 -2.35 5.18 -2.86
CA ASP A 248 -0.93 5.53 -2.86
C ASP A 248 -0.60 6.35 -1.60
N TYR A 249 0.66 6.68 -1.38
CA TYR A 249 1.13 7.48 -0.26
C TYR A 249 1.80 8.75 -0.76
N MET A 250 1.38 9.88 -0.24
CA MET A 250 1.84 11.22 -0.64
C MET A 250 2.68 11.83 0.47
N PHE A 251 3.92 12.19 0.16
CA PHE A 251 4.76 12.98 1.05
C PHE A 251 4.30 14.45 1.09
N LYS A 252 4.80 15.22 2.05
CA LYS A 252 4.37 16.61 2.29
C LYS A 252 4.79 17.57 1.17
N ASP A 253 5.90 17.28 0.51
CA ASP A 253 6.49 18.03 -0.58
C ASP A 253 5.98 17.60 -1.97
N GLU A 254 5.17 16.54 -2.02
CA GLU A 254 4.57 16.04 -3.26
C GLU A 254 3.26 16.74 -3.59
N ALA A 255 3.01 16.88 -4.89
CA ALA A 255 1.78 17.38 -5.45
C ALA A 255 0.89 16.22 -5.92
N PRO A 256 -0.42 16.46 -6.15
CA PRO A 256 -1.33 15.46 -6.70
C PRO A 256 -0.85 14.83 -8.02
N LYS A 257 -0.08 15.59 -8.82
CA LYS A 257 0.52 15.10 -10.07
C LYS A 257 1.53 13.99 -9.87
N ASP A 258 2.25 13.98 -8.76
CA ASP A 258 3.23 12.93 -8.45
C ASP A 258 2.52 11.60 -8.19
N ILE A 259 1.35 11.64 -7.53
CA ILE A 259 0.46 10.50 -7.34
C ILE A 259 -0.10 10.01 -8.68
N GLN A 260 -0.56 10.92 -9.54
CA GLN A 260 -1.04 10.55 -10.88
C GLN A 260 0.06 9.86 -11.70
N PHE A 261 1.29 10.38 -11.63
CA PHE A 261 2.43 9.80 -12.33
C PHE A 261 2.75 8.40 -11.81
N ARG A 262 2.84 8.21 -10.48
CA ARG A 262 3.10 6.88 -9.89
C ARG A 262 2.00 5.88 -10.21
N ILE A 263 0.72 6.27 -10.15
CA ILE A 263 -0.38 5.37 -10.54
C ILE A 263 -0.29 5.01 -12.02
N LYS A 264 0.07 5.95 -12.89
CA LYS A 264 0.27 5.67 -14.30
C LYS A 264 1.44 4.72 -14.54
N GLU A 265 2.54 4.91 -13.82
CA GLU A 265 3.76 4.10 -13.95
C GLU A 265 3.55 2.67 -13.42
N LEU A 266 2.99 2.54 -12.21
CA LEU A 266 2.87 1.26 -11.49
C LEU A 266 1.58 0.49 -11.80
N LEU A 267 0.54 1.16 -12.28
CA LEU A 267 -0.74 0.51 -12.54
C LEU A 267 -1.25 0.72 -13.97
N ASP A 268 -0.53 1.47 -14.80
CA ASP A 268 -0.89 1.78 -16.19
C ASP A 268 -2.24 2.53 -16.33
N LEU A 269 -2.70 3.16 -15.24
CA LEU A 269 -3.99 3.85 -15.16
C LEU A 269 -3.83 5.36 -15.35
N ASP A 270 -4.63 5.94 -16.24
CA ASP A 270 -4.76 7.39 -16.37
C ASP A 270 -5.82 7.91 -15.39
N VAL A 271 -5.36 8.64 -14.38
CA VAL A 271 -6.20 9.16 -13.29
C VAL A 271 -6.21 10.68 -13.35
N LYS A 272 -7.37 11.28 -13.12
CA LYS A 272 -7.52 12.73 -13.02
C LYS A 272 -7.37 13.20 -11.58
N GLU A 273 -6.96 14.45 -11.39
CA GLU A 273 -6.72 15.03 -10.07
C GLU A 273 -8.00 15.05 -9.20
N ASP A 274 -9.17 15.25 -9.80
CA ASP A 274 -10.48 15.22 -9.11
C ASP A 274 -10.91 13.83 -8.65
N GLN A 275 -10.22 12.78 -9.09
CA GLN A 275 -10.43 11.40 -8.65
C GLN A 275 -9.57 11.02 -7.43
N LEU A 276 -8.63 11.88 -7.03
CA LEU A 276 -7.76 11.63 -5.88
C LEU A 276 -8.48 12.02 -4.60
N ASP A 277 -8.83 11.03 -3.79
CA ASP A 277 -9.36 11.28 -2.45
C ASP A 277 -8.21 11.48 -1.46
N MET A 278 -7.93 12.76 -1.20
CA MET A 278 -6.94 13.22 -0.23
C MET A 278 -7.60 13.73 1.05
N LEU A 279 -8.89 13.51 1.30
CA LEU A 279 -9.59 14.09 2.45
C LEU A 279 -9.84 13.09 3.58
N LEU A 280 -9.65 11.79 3.32
CA LEU A 280 -9.90 10.72 4.29
C LEU A 280 -8.93 10.72 5.48
N GLU A 281 -7.71 11.22 5.27
CA GLU A 281 -6.73 11.46 6.34
C GLU A 281 -6.47 12.98 6.40
N ILE A 282 -7.17 13.67 7.29
CA ILE A 282 -6.92 15.09 7.54
C ILE A 282 -5.70 15.17 8.46
N ASP A 283 -4.75 16.06 8.15
CA ASP A 283 -3.70 16.39 9.11
C ASP A 283 -4.39 16.85 10.40
N SER A 284 -3.90 16.42 11.55
CA SER A 284 -4.41 16.96 12.80
C SER A 284 -4.12 18.46 12.79
N ASP A 285 -5.13 19.27 12.47
CA ASP A 285 -5.03 20.72 12.63
C ASP A 285 -4.53 20.96 14.05
N ILE A 286 -3.43 21.70 14.15
CA ILE A 286 -2.90 22.16 15.43
C ILE A 286 -4.04 22.90 16.11
N VAL A 287 -4.69 22.26 17.09
CA VAL A 287 -5.55 22.96 18.03
C VAL A 287 -4.58 23.80 18.86
N VAL A 288 -4.36 25.05 18.44
CA VAL A 288 -3.72 26.04 19.29
C VAL A 288 -4.68 26.25 20.44
N ALA A 289 -4.47 25.51 21.52
CA ALA A 289 -5.11 25.81 22.79
C ALA A 289 -4.66 27.22 23.16
N GLU A 290 -5.58 28.19 23.12
CA GLU A 290 -5.32 29.51 23.69
C GLU A 290 -4.89 29.31 25.15
N PRO A 291 -3.80 29.94 25.61
CA PRO A 291 -3.35 29.77 26.97
C PRO A 291 -4.45 30.30 27.89
N GLU A 292 -4.98 29.43 28.75
CA GLU A 292 -5.85 29.84 29.84
C GLU A 292 -5.11 30.92 30.64
N THR A 293 -5.60 32.15 30.55
CA THR A 293 -5.16 33.25 31.40
C THR A 293 -5.40 32.85 32.86
N SER A 294 -4.33 32.44 33.53
CA SER A 294 -4.28 32.28 34.97
C SER A 294 -4.68 33.59 35.64
N GLN A 295 -5.95 33.72 36.01
CA GLN A 295 -6.38 34.78 36.91
C GLN A 295 -5.75 34.51 38.27
N LEU A 296 -4.70 35.28 38.58
CA LEU A 296 -4.14 35.40 39.92
C LEU A 296 -5.27 35.80 40.87
N LEU A 297 -5.60 34.90 41.79
CA LEU A 297 -6.44 35.19 42.94
C LEU A 297 -5.77 36.29 43.78
N GLU A 298 -6.23 37.52 43.63
CA GLU A 298 -5.94 38.60 44.58
C GLU A 298 -6.63 38.28 45.91
N ASN A 299 -5.82 38.04 46.95
CA ASN A 299 -6.30 37.91 48.32
C ASN A 299 -6.85 39.26 48.82
N PRO A 300 -8.10 39.35 49.31
CA PRO A 300 -8.57 40.58 49.90
C PRO A 300 -7.90 40.82 51.26
N SER A 301 -7.27 41.99 51.35
CA SER A 301 -6.58 42.52 52.51
C SER A 301 -7.57 42.75 53.66
N LYS A 302 -7.22 42.25 54.84
CA LYS A 302 -7.86 42.60 56.12
C LYS A 302 -7.76 44.11 56.37
N THR A 303 -8.88 44.80 56.59
CA THR A 303 -8.93 46.06 57.34
C THR A 303 -10.24 46.22 58.11
N GLY A 304 -10.12 46.54 59.41
CA GLY A 304 -11.11 47.19 60.31
C GLY A 304 -12.33 46.36 60.74
N GLY A 305 -12.63 46.09 62.01
CA GLY A 305 -12.25 46.76 63.26
C GLY A 305 -13.28 47.82 63.67
N LEU A 306 -14.19 47.40 64.56
CA LEU A 306 -15.19 48.14 65.37
C LEU A 306 -16.36 48.83 64.64
#